data_AF-A0A951ZCM0-F1
#
_entry.id   AF-A0A951ZCM0-F1
#
_cell.length_a   1.000
_cell.length_b   1.000
_cell.length_c   1.000
_cell.angle_alpha   90.00
_cell.angle_beta   90.00
_cell.angle_gamma   90.00
#
_symmetry.space_group_name_H-M   'P 1'
#
loop_
_entity.id
_entity.type
_entity.pdbx_description
1 polymer ?
#
loop_
_entity_poly.entity_id
_entity_poly.type
_entity_poly.pdbx_seq_one_letter_code
_entity_poly.pdbx_strand_id
1 'polypeptide(L)'
;MSAFNVIIIPDGGVGSLGKGANLKTWVERGGTLITMGRATSWAAREDVGFTTARILSADDKDAPKSDEKKGDTTAVKKDAPAKSAAPAAAPAGAGADSLLAAKSPSANPNAPQPIPGAHFDVVLDMTHWLTLGVEKQRMTVLMDGDAFLKLSKEGSNVAVFPTSGPLKRAGFTFPDNSERLLKGTALTVEERVGRGHVVMFANDPMFRGWWRALDRVVMNAVLLGGAF
;
A
#
# COMPACT_ATOMS: atom_id res chain seq x y z
N MET A 1 -3.41 18.25 22.36
CA MET A 1 -2.43 17.92 21.31
C MET A 1 -1.25 18.89 21.25
N SER A 2 -1.27 20.04 21.92
CA SER A 2 -0.14 21.00 21.96
C SER A 2 1.12 20.51 22.67
N ALA A 3 1.03 19.44 23.47
CA ALA A 3 2.17 18.84 24.16
C ALA A 3 3.06 17.97 23.25
N PHE A 4 2.64 17.70 22.01
CA PHE A 4 3.34 16.81 21.09
C PHE A 4 3.66 17.53 19.78
N ASN A 5 4.88 17.33 19.29
CA ASN A 5 5.33 17.77 17.97
C ASN A 5 5.06 16.71 16.90
N VAL A 6 5.09 15.43 17.30
CA VAL A 6 4.94 14.28 16.42
C VAL A 6 3.86 13.35 16.96
N ILE A 7 2.99 12.89 16.06
CA ILE A 7 1.99 11.85 16.35
C ILE A 7 2.23 10.72 15.34
N ILE A 8 2.35 9.49 15.85
CA ILE A 8 2.49 8.29 15.03
C ILE A 8 1.20 7.48 15.14
N ILE A 9 0.59 7.16 14.00
CA ILE A 9 -0.54 6.26 13.91
C ILE A 9 -0.03 4.97 13.25
N PRO A 10 0.15 3.89 14.04
CA PRO A 10 0.64 2.62 13.53
C PRO A 10 -0.40 1.95 12.64
N ASP A 11 0.02 0.89 11.94
CA ASP A 11 -0.91 0.05 11.21
C ASP A 11 -1.95 -0.56 12.17
N GLY A 12 -3.24 -0.35 11.88
CA GLY A 12 -4.26 -0.49 12.90
C GLY A 12 -5.67 -0.14 12.45
N GLY A 13 -6.62 -0.41 13.34
CA GLY A 13 -7.98 0.10 13.21
C GLY A 13 -8.02 1.58 13.53
N VAL A 14 -8.35 2.40 12.53
CA VAL A 14 -8.43 3.86 12.60
C VAL A 14 -9.87 4.40 12.64
N GLY A 15 -10.86 3.52 12.86
CA GLY A 15 -12.28 3.86 12.80
C GLY A 15 -12.71 4.96 13.78
N SER A 16 -12.06 5.04 14.96
CA SER A 16 -12.34 6.08 15.96
C SER A 16 -11.85 7.47 15.57
N LEU A 17 -10.97 7.59 14.57
CA LEU A 17 -10.42 8.88 14.11
C LEU A 17 -11.38 9.65 13.20
N GLY A 18 -12.43 8.99 12.68
CA GLY A 18 -13.40 9.61 11.77
C GLY A 18 -12.70 10.28 10.59
N LYS A 19 -12.98 11.58 10.37
CA LYS A 19 -12.34 12.41 9.33
C LYS A 19 -11.05 13.10 9.80
N GLY A 20 -10.62 12.90 11.04
CA GLY A 20 -9.37 13.47 11.54
C GLY A 20 -9.33 14.99 11.65
N ALA A 21 -10.47 15.70 11.73
CA ALA A 21 -10.51 17.18 11.68
C ALA A 21 -9.57 17.84 12.72
N ASN A 22 -9.59 17.36 13.96
CA ASN A 22 -8.69 17.87 15.01
C ASN A 22 -7.21 17.62 14.68
N LEU A 23 -6.91 16.47 14.09
CA LEU A 23 -5.55 16.12 13.68
C LEU A 23 -5.11 17.01 12.52
N LYS A 24 -6.00 17.28 11.56
CA LYS A 24 -5.72 18.18 10.45
C LYS A 24 -5.37 19.59 10.93
N THR A 25 -6.18 20.17 11.81
CA THR A 25 -5.88 21.48 12.41
C THR A 25 -4.57 21.47 13.21
N TRP A 26 -4.23 20.36 13.86
CA TRP A 26 -2.96 20.23 14.57
C TRP A 26 -1.76 20.16 13.61
N VAL A 27 -1.84 19.37 12.53
CA VAL A 27 -0.81 19.32 11.48
C VAL A 27 -0.64 20.70 10.84
N GLU A 28 -1.73 21.36 10.44
CA GLU A 28 -1.70 22.71 9.84
C GLU A 28 -0.93 23.72 10.68
N ARG A 29 -0.95 23.56 12.02
CA ARG A 29 -0.25 24.43 12.96
C ARG A 29 1.24 24.12 13.14
N GLY A 30 1.75 23.04 12.55
CA GLY A 30 3.15 22.63 12.61
C GLY A 30 3.40 21.23 13.17
N GLY A 31 2.35 20.43 13.40
CA GLY A 31 2.50 19.04 13.83
C GLY A 31 3.03 18.14 12.70
N THR A 32 3.81 17.11 13.05
CA THR A 32 4.21 16.05 12.12
C THR A 32 3.40 14.78 12.39
N LEU A 33 2.56 14.40 11.44
CA LEU A 33 1.79 13.17 11.48
C LEU A 33 2.53 12.08 10.71
N ILE A 34 2.78 10.94 11.35
CA ILE A 34 3.34 9.76 10.71
C ILE A 34 2.28 8.67 10.68
N THR A 35 2.03 8.08 9.52
CA THR A 35 1.05 6.99 9.34
C THR A 35 1.70 5.78 8.69
N MET A 36 1.22 4.59 9.07
CA MET A 36 1.77 3.30 8.61
C MET A 36 0.62 2.38 8.18
N GLY A 37 0.77 1.66 7.08
CA GLY A 37 -0.19 0.63 6.65
C GLY A 37 -1.63 1.14 6.49
N ARG A 38 -2.57 0.55 7.24
CA ARG A 38 -3.99 0.98 7.18
C ARG A 38 -4.22 2.39 7.67
N ALA A 39 -3.35 2.95 8.51
CA ALA A 39 -3.43 4.36 8.87
C ALA A 39 -3.09 5.27 7.68
N THR A 40 -2.14 4.87 6.84
CA THR A 40 -1.84 5.54 5.56
C THR A 40 -3.03 5.45 4.61
N SER A 41 -3.67 4.28 4.53
CA SER A 41 -4.90 4.11 3.74
C SER A 41 -6.02 5.05 4.18
N TRP A 42 -6.14 5.29 5.49
CA TRP A 42 -7.07 6.30 6.02
C TRP A 42 -6.66 7.73 5.68
N ALA A 43 -5.39 8.09 5.85
CA ALA A 43 -4.90 9.43 5.53
C ALA A 43 -5.04 9.76 4.03
N ALA A 44 -4.92 8.73 3.17
CA ALA A 44 -5.08 8.81 1.72
C ALA A 44 -6.53 8.95 1.23
N ARG A 45 -7.53 8.88 2.12
CA ARG A 45 -8.92 9.09 1.74
C ARG A 45 -9.17 10.54 1.34
N GLU A 46 -9.95 10.72 0.29
CA GLU A 46 -10.32 12.05 -0.20
C GLU A 46 -11.06 12.89 0.85
N ASP A 47 -11.91 12.26 1.66
CA ASP A 47 -12.69 12.95 2.69
C ASP A 47 -11.89 13.32 3.95
N VAL A 48 -10.68 12.76 4.12
CA VAL A 48 -9.73 13.13 5.17
C VAL A 48 -8.85 14.29 4.69
N GLY A 49 -8.41 14.24 3.43
CA GLY A 49 -7.81 15.39 2.74
C GLY A 49 -6.43 15.81 3.27
N PHE A 50 -5.58 14.83 3.60
CA PHE A 50 -4.15 15.06 3.93
C PHE A 50 -3.21 15.01 2.73
N THR A 51 -3.64 14.38 1.63
CA THR A 51 -2.75 14.06 0.50
C THR A 51 -3.53 13.98 -0.81
N THR A 52 -2.82 14.09 -1.94
CA THR A 52 -3.34 13.72 -3.26
C THR A 52 -3.03 12.27 -3.64
N ALA A 53 -2.13 11.60 -2.92
CA ALA A 53 -1.89 10.17 -3.07
C ALA A 53 -3.14 9.37 -2.71
N ARG A 54 -3.34 8.25 -3.40
CA ARG A 54 -4.50 7.36 -3.22
C ARG A 54 -4.02 5.93 -3.15
N ILE A 55 -4.74 5.09 -2.41
CA ILE A 55 -4.52 3.64 -2.47
C ILE A 55 -4.99 3.14 -3.84
N LEU A 56 -4.17 2.31 -4.47
CA LEU A 56 -4.48 1.70 -5.74
C LEU A 56 -5.70 0.78 -5.58
N SER A 57 -6.65 0.96 -6.49
CA SER A 57 -7.92 0.27 -6.56
C SER A 57 -8.06 -0.47 -7.89
N ALA A 58 -8.97 -1.43 -7.96
CA ALA A 58 -9.17 -2.22 -9.16
C ALA A 58 -9.65 -1.42 -10.39
N ASP A 59 -10.29 -0.27 -10.15
CA ASP A 59 -10.87 0.59 -11.18
C ASP A 59 -9.90 1.70 -11.65
N ASP A 60 -8.67 1.71 -11.13
CA ASP A 60 -7.67 2.70 -11.51
C ASP A 60 -7.20 2.54 -12.96
N LYS A 61 -7.57 3.52 -13.79
CA LYS A 61 -7.20 3.56 -15.22
C LYS A 61 -5.70 3.73 -15.46
N ASP A 62 -4.99 4.28 -14.49
CA ASP A 62 -3.54 4.53 -14.53
C ASP A 62 -2.71 3.34 -14.02
N ALA A 63 -3.36 2.26 -13.56
CA ALA A 63 -2.65 1.07 -13.10
C ALA A 63 -1.88 0.41 -14.27
N PRO A 64 -0.68 -0.15 -14.02
CA PRO A 64 0.07 -0.89 -15.04
C PRO A 64 -0.81 -2.00 -15.62
N LYS A 65 -1.06 -2.03 -16.94
CA LYS A 65 -1.99 -3.02 -17.54
C LYS A 65 -1.38 -4.42 -17.56
N SER A 66 -2.21 -5.45 -17.37
CA SER A 66 -1.83 -6.85 -17.58
C SER A 66 -1.79 -7.19 -19.07
N ASP A 67 -0.70 -7.77 -19.55
CA ASP A 67 -0.60 -8.35 -20.89
C ASP A 67 -1.31 -9.72 -20.97
N GLU A 68 -2.60 -9.80 -20.63
CA GLU A 68 -3.39 -11.00 -20.91
C GLU A 68 -3.96 -10.91 -22.33
N LYS A 69 -3.45 -11.77 -23.23
CA LYS A 69 -4.20 -12.20 -24.42
C LYS A 69 -5.55 -12.74 -23.93
N LYS A 70 -6.62 -12.14 -24.44
CA LYS A 70 -8.02 -12.52 -24.23
C LYS A 70 -8.21 -14.02 -24.47
N GLY A 71 -8.17 -14.81 -23.41
CA GLY A 71 -8.62 -16.20 -23.40
C GLY A 71 -10.12 -16.21 -23.68
N ASP A 72 -10.52 -17.06 -24.61
CA ASP A 72 -11.84 -17.16 -25.21
C ASP A 72 -12.99 -17.12 -24.18
N THR A 73 -13.96 -16.24 -24.42
CA THR A 73 -15.11 -16.00 -23.54
C THR A 73 -16.30 -16.72 -24.12
N THR A 74 -16.53 -17.97 -23.71
CA THR A 74 -17.86 -18.58 -23.84
C THR A 74 -18.74 -18.08 -22.70
N ALA A 75 -19.77 -17.33 -23.09
CA ALA A 75 -20.68 -16.61 -22.21
C ALA A 75 -21.46 -17.55 -21.26
N VAL A 76 -21.48 -17.20 -19.97
CA VAL A 76 -22.39 -17.80 -18.98
C VAL A 76 -23.75 -17.11 -19.10
N LYS A 77 -24.79 -17.87 -19.41
CA LYS A 77 -26.18 -17.42 -19.24
C LYS A 77 -26.53 -17.38 -17.75
N LYS A 78 -27.06 -16.23 -17.36
CA LYS A 78 -27.64 -15.86 -16.07
C LYS A 78 -28.92 -16.66 -15.83
N ASP A 79 -29.15 -17.14 -14.62
CA ASP A 79 -30.43 -17.03 -13.90
C ASP A 79 -30.25 -17.47 -12.43
N ALA A 80 -30.89 -16.72 -11.53
CA ALA A 80 -31.02 -16.98 -10.09
C ALA A 80 -32.52 -17.20 -9.78
N PRO A 81 -32.97 -17.45 -8.53
CA PRO A 81 -32.32 -17.95 -7.30
C PRO A 81 -33.06 -19.17 -6.69
N ALA A 82 -32.50 -19.85 -5.66
CA ALA A 82 -33.19 -20.24 -4.40
C ALA A 82 -32.64 -21.48 -3.65
N LYS A 83 -32.57 -21.31 -2.33
CA LYS A 83 -32.89 -22.22 -1.20
C LYS A 83 -31.94 -23.34 -0.77
N SER A 84 -31.91 -23.48 0.56
CA SER A 84 -31.16 -24.35 1.45
C SER A 84 -31.46 -25.84 1.32
N ALA A 85 -30.42 -26.68 1.38
CA ALA A 85 -30.46 -28.02 1.98
C ALA A 85 -29.04 -28.50 2.33
N ALA A 86 -28.90 -29.17 3.48
CA ALA A 86 -27.68 -29.81 3.99
C ALA A 86 -27.30 -31.08 3.16
N PRO A 87 -26.10 -31.68 3.37
CA PRO A 87 -25.28 -32.23 2.30
C PRO A 87 -25.71 -33.64 1.86
N ALA A 88 -25.85 -33.84 0.56
CA ALA A 88 -25.96 -35.16 -0.06
C ALA A 88 -24.59 -35.60 -0.60
N ALA A 89 -24.34 -36.89 -0.46
CA ALA A 89 -23.09 -37.62 -0.68
C ALA A 89 -22.27 -37.20 -1.92
N ALA A 90 -20.95 -37.13 -1.74
CA ALA A 90 -19.97 -36.94 -2.80
C ALA A 90 -20.05 -38.09 -3.84
N PRO A 91 -20.10 -37.80 -5.15
CA PRO A 91 -19.88 -38.83 -6.15
C PRO A 91 -18.40 -39.19 -6.16
N ALA A 92 -18.09 -40.46 -5.91
CA ALA A 92 -16.81 -41.06 -6.26
C ALA A 92 -16.67 -41.06 -7.79
N GLY A 93 -15.65 -40.39 -8.33
CA GLY A 93 -15.32 -40.48 -9.76
C GLY A 93 -14.93 -39.18 -10.48
N ALA A 94 -14.56 -38.12 -9.77
CA ALA A 94 -14.03 -36.92 -10.42
C ALA A 94 -12.49 -37.06 -10.51
N GLY A 95 -11.97 -37.30 -11.72
CA GLY A 95 -10.53 -37.45 -11.97
C GLY A 95 -9.75 -36.20 -11.54
N ALA A 96 -8.43 -36.31 -11.36
CA ALA A 96 -7.57 -35.19 -10.91
C ALA A 96 -7.77 -33.88 -11.70
N ASP A 97 -8.22 -33.97 -12.96
CA ASP A 97 -8.56 -32.83 -13.81
C ASP A 97 -9.77 -32.00 -13.33
N SER A 98 -10.69 -32.57 -12.55
CA SER A 98 -11.78 -31.80 -11.93
C SER A 98 -11.33 -31.01 -10.70
N LEU A 99 -10.12 -31.28 -10.19
CA LEU A 99 -9.47 -30.49 -9.15
C LEU A 99 -8.66 -29.33 -9.75
N LEU A 100 -8.66 -29.16 -11.08
CA LEU A 100 -8.00 -28.04 -11.74
C LEU A 100 -8.58 -26.72 -11.25
N ALA A 101 -7.68 -25.74 -11.09
CA ALA A 101 -7.92 -24.49 -10.40
C ALA A 101 -9.21 -23.80 -10.87
N ALA A 102 -10.23 -23.83 -10.03
CA ALA A 102 -11.38 -22.97 -10.18
C ALA A 102 -10.90 -21.52 -10.05
N LYS A 103 -11.08 -20.71 -11.10
CA LYS A 103 -10.83 -19.27 -11.03
C LYS A 103 -11.82 -18.71 -10.00
N SER A 104 -11.31 -18.20 -8.88
CA SER A 104 -12.17 -17.67 -7.82
C SER A 104 -13.11 -16.62 -8.41
N PRO A 105 -14.42 -16.65 -8.13
CA PRO A 105 -15.36 -15.63 -8.61
C PRO A 105 -15.00 -14.21 -8.18
N SER A 106 -14.18 -14.05 -7.13
CA SER A 106 -13.66 -12.78 -6.64
C SER A 106 -12.30 -12.38 -7.22
N ALA A 107 -11.68 -13.23 -8.06
CA ALA A 107 -10.36 -12.95 -8.61
C ALA A 107 -10.42 -11.79 -9.62
N ASN A 108 -9.96 -10.63 -9.20
CA ASN A 108 -9.79 -9.47 -10.06
C ASN A 108 -8.29 -9.22 -10.30
N PRO A 109 -7.78 -9.39 -11.54
CA PRO A 109 -6.36 -9.20 -11.83
C PRO A 109 -5.88 -7.76 -11.65
N ASN A 110 -6.78 -6.78 -11.57
CA ASN A 110 -6.44 -5.37 -11.33
C ASN A 110 -6.61 -4.95 -9.86
N ALA A 111 -7.27 -5.77 -9.03
CA ALA A 111 -7.28 -5.55 -7.59
C ALA A 111 -5.95 -6.05 -6.99
N PRO A 112 -5.21 -5.23 -6.22
CA PRO A 112 -4.03 -5.68 -5.50
C PRO A 112 -4.34 -6.92 -4.65
N GLN A 113 -3.62 -8.01 -4.90
CA GLN A 113 -3.65 -9.16 -4.00
C GLN A 113 -2.67 -8.92 -2.84
N PRO A 114 -3.07 -9.22 -1.59
CA PRO A 114 -2.24 -8.97 -0.43
C PRO A 114 -0.97 -9.82 -0.49
N ILE A 115 0.16 -9.17 -0.27
CA ILE A 115 1.47 -9.81 -0.17
C ILE A 115 1.65 -10.28 1.27
N PRO A 116 1.87 -11.58 1.56
CA PRO A 116 2.10 -12.05 2.93
C PRO A 116 3.37 -11.50 3.58
N GLY A 117 4.32 -11.06 2.74
CA GLY A 117 5.62 -10.52 3.09
C GLY A 117 6.63 -10.87 2.00
N ALA A 118 7.16 -9.86 1.32
CA ALA A 118 8.20 -10.03 0.30
C ALA A 118 9.17 -8.85 0.32
N HIS A 119 10.38 -9.12 -0.16
CA HIS A 119 11.46 -8.14 -0.20
C HIS A 119 11.54 -7.51 -1.58
N PHE A 120 11.47 -6.19 -1.63
CA PHE A 120 11.50 -5.42 -2.87
C PHE A 120 12.54 -4.33 -2.79
N ASP A 121 13.11 -3.97 -3.93
CA ASP A 121 13.92 -2.77 -4.01
C ASP A 121 13.01 -1.53 -4.10
N VAL A 122 13.40 -0.46 -3.41
CA VAL A 122 12.89 0.89 -3.60
C VAL A 122 14.03 1.83 -3.96
N VAL A 123 13.69 2.90 -4.66
CA VAL A 123 14.58 4.00 -5.02
C VAL A 123 14.16 5.23 -4.23
N LEU A 124 15.11 5.85 -3.54
CA LEU A 124 14.89 7.00 -2.67
C LEU A 124 15.25 8.30 -3.38
N ASP A 125 14.50 9.35 -3.08
CA ASP A 125 14.90 10.72 -3.38
C ASP A 125 15.90 11.22 -2.34
N MET A 126 17.19 11.15 -2.68
CA MET A 126 18.30 11.54 -1.80
C MET A 126 18.40 13.05 -1.52
N THR A 127 17.60 13.86 -2.21
CA THR A 127 17.56 15.31 -1.99
C THR A 127 16.56 15.71 -0.91
N HIS A 128 15.73 14.77 -0.47
CA HIS A 128 14.68 15.01 0.50
C HIS A 128 15.18 14.97 1.95
N TRP A 129 14.59 15.77 2.85
CA TRP A 129 15.01 15.82 4.26
C TRP A 129 14.79 14.48 4.99
N LEU A 130 13.79 13.70 4.59
CA LEU A 130 13.54 12.35 5.12
C LEU A 130 14.66 11.36 4.82
N THR A 131 15.48 11.61 3.80
CA THR A 131 16.60 10.75 3.41
C THR A 131 17.94 11.26 3.88
N LEU A 132 17.97 12.31 4.72
CA LEU A 132 19.21 12.85 5.26
C LEU A 132 20.01 11.74 5.96
N GLY A 133 21.28 11.61 5.57
CA GLY A 133 22.17 10.58 6.11
C GLY A 133 21.89 9.16 5.60
N VAL A 134 20.96 8.93 4.68
CA VAL A 134 20.90 7.65 3.95
C VAL A 134 22.07 7.57 2.98
N GLU A 135 22.74 6.41 2.90
CA GLU A 135 23.97 6.26 2.09
C GLU A 135 23.71 5.71 0.68
N LYS A 136 22.63 4.95 0.51
CA LYS A 136 22.30 4.27 -0.75
C LYS A 136 20.96 4.74 -1.26
N GLN A 137 20.94 5.17 -2.51
CA GLN A 137 19.71 5.54 -3.21
C GLN A 137 18.77 4.35 -3.41
N ARG A 138 19.31 3.13 -3.56
CA ARG A 138 18.53 1.92 -3.74
C ARG A 138 18.71 1.00 -2.53
N MET A 139 17.60 0.53 -1.98
CA MET A 139 17.61 -0.37 -0.83
C MET A 139 16.47 -1.39 -0.89
N THR A 140 16.68 -2.51 -0.22
CA THR A 140 15.67 -3.57 -0.12
C THR A 140 14.81 -3.36 1.12
N VAL A 141 13.50 -3.34 0.95
CA VAL A 141 12.48 -3.16 1.99
C VAL A 141 11.59 -4.39 2.06
N LEU A 142 11.00 -4.61 3.22
CA LEU A 142 9.91 -5.57 3.40
C LEU A 142 8.59 -4.87 3.06
N MET A 143 7.82 -5.45 2.14
CA MET A 143 6.44 -5.04 1.85
C MET A 143 5.50 -6.20 2.14
N ASP A 144 4.40 -5.88 2.80
CA ASP A 144 3.29 -6.76 3.12
C ASP A 144 1.95 -6.04 2.91
N GLY A 145 0.87 -6.81 2.85
CA GLY A 145 -0.47 -6.30 2.58
C GLY A 145 -0.69 -5.86 1.14
N ASP A 146 -1.71 -5.03 0.94
CA ASP A 146 -2.26 -4.59 -0.34
C ASP A 146 -2.44 -3.07 -0.44
N ALA A 147 -1.97 -2.31 0.55
CA ALA A 147 -2.08 -0.85 0.62
C ALA A 147 -1.10 -0.14 -0.34
N PHE A 148 -1.19 -0.43 -1.63
CA PHE A 148 -0.28 0.10 -2.63
C PHE A 148 -0.58 1.57 -2.87
N LEU A 149 0.31 2.44 -2.40
CA LEU A 149 0.11 3.88 -2.43
C LEU A 149 0.53 4.44 -3.79
N LYS A 150 -0.41 5.02 -4.55
CA LYS A 150 -0.07 5.75 -5.79
C LYS A 150 0.81 6.95 -5.48
N LEU A 151 1.60 7.38 -6.45
CA LEU A 151 2.42 8.58 -6.33
C LEU A 151 1.53 9.81 -6.00
N SER A 152 2.00 10.64 -5.08
CA SER A 152 1.43 11.97 -4.87
C SER A 152 1.73 12.87 -6.06
N LYS A 153 0.79 13.77 -6.35
CA LYS A 153 0.93 14.82 -7.38
C LYS A 153 1.37 16.17 -6.79
N GLU A 154 1.13 16.37 -5.50
CA GLU A 154 1.38 17.64 -4.80
C GLU A 154 2.52 17.53 -3.77
N GLY A 155 2.72 16.33 -3.22
CA GLY A 155 3.76 16.04 -2.24
C GLY A 155 5.01 15.38 -2.83
N SER A 156 5.92 15.02 -1.94
CA SER A 156 7.19 14.36 -2.26
C SER A 156 7.05 12.85 -2.23
N ASN A 157 7.42 12.18 -3.33
CA ASN A 157 7.48 10.72 -3.40
C ASN A 157 8.87 10.24 -2.96
N VAL A 158 9.08 10.13 -1.65
CA VAL A 158 10.39 9.96 -1.00
C VAL A 158 11.02 8.59 -1.29
N ALA A 159 10.21 7.54 -1.33
CA ALA A 159 10.65 6.19 -1.67
C ALA A 159 9.65 5.55 -2.63
N VAL A 160 10.13 5.13 -3.80
CA VAL A 160 9.31 4.63 -4.91
C VAL A 160 9.78 3.26 -5.37
N PHE A 161 8.83 2.38 -5.66
CA PHE A 161 9.12 1.10 -6.28
C PHE A 161 9.50 1.30 -7.76
N PRO A 162 10.69 0.87 -8.20
CA PRO A 162 11.18 1.12 -9.55
C PRO A 162 10.28 0.48 -10.61
N THR A 163 10.13 1.16 -11.74
CA THR A 163 9.37 0.67 -12.90
C THR A 163 10.17 -0.28 -13.79
N SER A 164 11.50 -0.20 -13.74
CA SER A 164 12.43 -1.01 -14.52
C SER A 164 13.42 -1.78 -13.64
N GLY A 165 13.95 -2.88 -14.18
CA GLY A 165 14.84 -3.79 -13.48
C GLY A 165 14.12 -4.75 -12.53
N PRO A 166 14.88 -5.61 -11.82
CA PRO A 166 14.32 -6.55 -10.86
C PRO A 166 13.75 -5.80 -9.65
N LEU A 167 12.43 -5.86 -9.49
CA LEU A 167 11.72 -5.27 -8.35
C LEU A 167 11.82 -6.18 -7.12
N LYS A 168 11.43 -7.45 -7.27
CA LYS A 168 11.46 -8.46 -6.20
C LYS A 168 12.86 -9.02 -5.99
N ARG A 169 13.25 -9.15 -4.72
CA ARG A 169 14.52 -9.75 -4.28
C ARG A 169 14.30 -11.12 -3.64
N ALA A 170 13.24 -11.28 -2.87
CA ALA A 170 12.88 -12.53 -2.21
C ALA A 170 11.40 -12.54 -1.77
N GLY A 171 10.85 -13.71 -1.45
CA GLY A 171 9.49 -13.87 -0.95
C GLY A 171 8.46 -14.17 -2.04
N PHE A 172 7.20 -14.31 -1.61
CA PHE A 172 6.09 -14.68 -2.48
C PHE A 172 5.37 -13.46 -3.02
N THR A 173 5.08 -13.47 -4.32
CA THR A 173 4.26 -12.47 -5.00
C THR A 173 3.44 -13.13 -6.09
N PHE A 174 2.37 -12.47 -6.51
CA PHE A 174 1.70 -12.79 -7.77
C PHE A 174 2.37 -11.96 -8.88
N PRO A 175 3.18 -12.56 -9.78
CA PRO A 175 3.95 -11.81 -10.78
C PRO A 175 3.06 -10.94 -11.66
N ASP A 176 1.93 -11.49 -12.12
CA ASP A 176 0.99 -10.83 -13.01
C ASP A 176 -0.06 -9.96 -12.29
N ASN A 177 0.05 -9.81 -10.95
CA ASN A 177 -0.81 -8.96 -10.14
C ASN A 177 0.02 -8.09 -9.19
N SER A 178 0.27 -8.52 -7.95
CA SER A 178 0.87 -7.67 -6.91
C SER A 178 2.23 -7.12 -7.32
N GLU A 179 3.09 -7.93 -7.95
CA GLU A 179 4.40 -7.46 -8.40
C GLU A 179 4.31 -6.45 -9.56
N ARG A 180 3.36 -6.64 -10.47
CA ARG A 180 3.06 -5.67 -11.54
C ARG A 180 2.49 -4.37 -10.98
N LEU A 181 1.49 -4.47 -10.12
CA LEU A 181 0.75 -3.31 -9.56
C LEU A 181 1.61 -2.49 -8.60
N LEU A 182 2.60 -3.09 -7.94
CA LEU A 182 3.51 -2.40 -7.05
C LEU A 182 4.51 -1.50 -7.81
N LYS A 183 4.85 -1.82 -9.07
CA LYS A 183 5.78 -1.00 -9.88
C LYS A 183 5.27 0.42 -10.05
N GLY A 184 6.13 1.40 -9.77
CA GLY A 184 5.79 2.83 -9.90
C GLY A 184 4.86 3.36 -8.81
N THR A 185 4.61 2.58 -7.76
CA THR A 185 3.91 3.04 -6.56
C THR A 185 4.92 3.58 -5.54
N ALA A 186 4.45 4.36 -4.57
CA ALA A 186 5.25 4.86 -3.47
C ALA A 186 5.22 3.89 -2.29
N LEU A 187 6.38 3.70 -1.67
CA LEU A 187 6.49 3.18 -0.32
C LEU A 187 6.30 4.31 0.70
N THR A 188 6.88 5.48 0.43
CA THR A 188 6.83 6.63 1.35
C THR A 188 6.50 7.90 0.59
N VAL A 189 5.48 8.59 1.07
CA VAL A 189 5.05 9.91 0.58
C VAL A 189 5.09 10.90 1.75
N GLU A 190 5.54 12.11 1.47
CA GLU A 190 5.45 13.24 2.38
C GLU A 190 4.58 14.33 1.76
N GLU A 191 3.70 14.91 2.57
CA GLU A 191 2.81 16.00 2.18
C GLU A 191 2.91 17.13 3.18
N ARG A 192 3.12 18.35 2.68
CA ARG A 192 3.08 19.54 3.51
C ARG A 192 1.64 20.00 3.68
N VAL A 193 1.19 20.09 4.93
CA VAL A 193 -0.17 20.54 5.27
C VAL A 193 -0.05 21.73 6.21
N GLY A 194 -0.32 22.93 5.67
CA GLY A 194 -0.06 24.19 6.37
C GLY A 194 1.42 24.33 6.70
N ARG A 195 1.76 24.38 7.99
CA ARG A 195 3.15 24.42 8.46
C ARG A 195 3.69 23.07 8.92
N GLY A 196 2.87 22.03 8.91
CA GLY A 196 3.26 20.69 9.35
C GLY A 196 3.42 19.72 8.19
N HIS A 197 3.64 18.47 8.55
CA HIS A 197 3.98 17.40 7.63
C HIS A 197 3.10 16.18 7.87
N VAL A 198 2.75 15.48 6.80
CA VAL A 198 2.15 14.15 6.85
C VAL A 198 3.07 13.19 6.13
N VAL A 199 3.73 12.32 6.89
CA VAL A 199 4.62 11.27 6.38
C VAL A 199 3.86 9.95 6.38
N MET A 200 3.71 9.36 5.21
CA MET A 200 2.92 8.16 4.98
C MET A 200 3.82 7.02 4.55
N PHE A 201 3.76 5.89 5.26
CA PHE A 201 4.39 4.64 4.88
C PHE A 201 3.33 3.64 4.43
N ALA A 202 3.49 3.06 3.24
CA ALA A 202 2.53 2.13 2.65
C ALA A 202 2.30 0.88 3.52
N ASN A 203 3.32 0.46 4.28
CA ASN A 203 3.23 -0.58 5.32
C ASN A 203 3.98 -0.16 6.59
N ASP A 204 4.14 -1.08 7.55
CA ASP A 204 4.97 -0.85 8.75
C ASP A 204 6.47 -0.86 8.37
N PRO A 205 7.16 0.30 8.40
CA PRO A 205 8.55 0.39 7.98
C PRO A 205 9.53 -0.32 8.93
N MET A 206 9.06 -0.68 10.13
CA MET A 206 9.86 -1.23 11.23
C MET A 206 9.36 -2.60 11.68
N PHE A 207 8.61 -3.33 10.84
CA PHE A 207 7.90 -4.58 11.21
C PHE A 207 8.64 -5.42 12.27
N ARG A 208 8.10 -5.41 13.50
CA ARG A 208 8.60 -6.12 14.69
C ARG A 208 10.07 -5.83 15.08
N GLY A 209 10.63 -4.70 14.66
CA GLY A 209 12.03 -4.34 14.85
C GLY A 209 13.03 -5.23 14.07
N TRP A 210 12.54 -6.07 13.16
CA TRP A 210 13.38 -7.06 12.48
C TRP A 210 14.03 -6.51 11.22
N TRP A 211 13.29 -5.76 10.40
CA TRP A 211 13.81 -5.21 9.14
C TRP A 211 14.23 -3.75 9.32
N ARG A 212 15.54 -3.50 9.35
CA ARG A 212 16.10 -2.20 9.75
C ARG A 212 16.39 -1.20 8.63
N ALA A 213 15.91 -1.50 7.43
CA ALA A 213 16.23 -0.71 6.25
C ALA A 213 15.73 0.74 6.41
N LEU A 214 14.50 0.94 6.89
CA LEU A 214 13.86 2.26 6.94
C LEU A 214 14.07 3.00 8.26
N ASP A 215 14.86 2.45 9.21
CA ASP A 215 15.14 3.08 10.50
C ASP A 215 15.51 4.57 10.36
N ARG A 216 16.47 4.89 9.48
CA ARG A 216 16.92 6.28 9.28
C ARG A 216 15.79 7.16 8.76
N VAL A 217 14.98 6.67 7.82
CA VAL A 217 13.85 7.43 7.25
C VAL A 217 12.78 7.69 8.31
N VAL A 218 12.46 6.69 9.14
CA VAL A 218 11.51 6.82 10.25
C VAL A 218 12.03 7.77 11.33
N MET A 219 13.31 7.65 11.71
CA MET A 219 13.93 8.54 12.70
C MET A 219 13.97 9.98 12.20
N ASN A 220 14.28 10.20 10.92
CA ASN A 220 14.21 11.52 10.31
C ASN A 220 12.78 12.09 10.39
N ALA A 221 11.75 11.29 10.07
CA ALA A 221 10.36 11.71 10.19
C ALA A 221 10.01 12.15 11.63
N VAL A 222 10.52 11.45 12.64
CA VAL A 222 10.27 11.75 14.06
C VAL A 222 11.08 12.96 14.54
N LEU A 223 12.32 13.12 14.11
CA LEU A 223 13.23 14.10 14.68
C LEU A 223 13.25 15.43 13.91
N LEU A 224 13.02 15.40 12.60
CA LEU A 224 13.29 16.53 11.71
C LEU A 224 12.03 17.23 11.22
N GLY A 225 10.84 16.63 11.29
CA GLY A 225 9.63 17.21 10.70
C GLY A 225 9.30 18.62 11.20
N GLY A 226 9.57 18.94 12.47
CA GLY A 226 9.35 20.29 13.01
C GLY A 226 10.38 21.35 12.60
N ALA A 227 11.47 20.95 11.93
CA ALA A 227 12.57 21.83 11.52
C ALA A 227 12.50 22.26 10.05
N PHE A 228 11.61 21.68 9.24
CA PHE A 228 11.46 21.93 7.81
C PHE A 228 10.08 22.50 7.44
#